data_AF-A0A1S3I2G2-F1
#
_entry.id   AF-A0A1S3I2G2-F1
#
_cell.length_a   1.000
_cell.length_b   1.000
_cell.length_c   1.000
_cell.angle_alpha   90.00
_cell.angle_beta   90.00
_cell.angle_gamma   90.00
#
_symmetry.space_group_name_H-M   'P 1'
#
loop_
_entity.id
_entity.type
_entity.pdbx_description
1 polymer ?
#
loop_
_entity_poly.entity_id
_entity_poly.type
_entity_poly.pdbx_seq_one_letter_code
_entity_poly.pdbx_strand_id
1 'polypeptide(L)'
;MPQNQVDVKKNIREIWPLQSEVEELRGKVNLKGRDRQALYESSQLERKKNDDLIAFLRQDIKAKRIALAEGVNTAIEAVDQKMCETANQLNELRHQRVQRELKVQELQAELDRMADILAKEECDSEEMRHTRLLENSLDKALMKCQTARNISSQYEAIVEKLKEDVVIRVEMQDEKRQQLEQKRQQLEGKRNQLLREKERMLQIYHDLRYTGEKALSDGERKLEEKQDQLRKLWDQHWRTEKKVLHGKKLYQTLSVATDNLLKKLHGITLKPPHNRPRTGNLKHDLELCKAKLSALLESVDVKQIEDAEENISAPEYHEFLESRLPSTNVRIHLAESLGSLTDFHYDSHTDDTDVLTRDDIKRQGQELADAKLKPKKKKPRKK
;
A
#
# COMPACT_ATOMS: atom_id res chain seq x y z
N MET A 1 -121.79 -190.41 42.22
CA MET A 1 -122.75 -189.85 43.19
C MET A 1 -122.02 -189.65 44.52
N PRO A 2 -122.15 -188.50 45.21
CA PRO A 2 -122.73 -187.22 44.76
C PRO A 2 -121.68 -186.07 44.86
N GLN A 3 -121.38 -185.23 43.86
CA GLN A 3 -122.15 -184.19 43.12
C GLN A 3 -122.83 -183.11 43.99
N ASN A 4 -122.11 -182.00 44.27
CA ASN A 4 -122.55 -180.62 44.00
C ASN A 4 -121.55 -179.56 44.55
N GLN A 5 -121.36 -178.48 43.77
CA GLN A 5 -120.72 -177.19 44.12
C GLN A 5 -119.19 -177.15 44.25
N VAL A 6 -118.56 -177.40 43.11
CA VAL A 6 -117.22 -176.92 42.74
C VAL A 6 -117.41 -175.59 42.00
N ASP A 7 -116.81 -174.51 42.52
CA ASP A 7 -116.43 -173.22 41.88
C ASP A 7 -116.66 -171.99 42.81
N VAL A 8 -115.71 -171.03 42.83
CA VAL A 8 -115.73 -169.64 43.42
C VAL A 8 -114.74 -169.32 44.58
N LYS A 9 -114.37 -170.24 45.48
CA LYS A 9 -113.54 -169.96 46.69
C LYS A 9 -112.12 -169.35 46.56
N LYS A 10 -111.42 -169.66 45.46
CA LYS A 10 -109.94 -169.64 45.40
C LYS A 10 -109.28 -168.28 45.16
N ASN A 11 -110.03 -167.16 45.13
CA ASN A 11 -109.56 -165.88 44.59
C ASN A 11 -109.40 -164.71 45.59
N ILE A 12 -109.20 -165.01 46.89
CA ILE A 12 -109.16 -163.97 47.96
C ILE A 12 -107.74 -163.83 48.58
N ARG A 13 -106.74 -164.60 48.12
CA ARG A 13 -105.38 -164.59 48.69
C ARG A 13 -104.37 -163.60 48.08
N GLU A 14 -104.72 -162.79 47.07
CA GLU A 14 -103.72 -161.95 46.37
C GLU A 14 -104.08 -160.46 46.18
N ILE A 15 -105.27 -160.00 46.59
CA ILE A 15 -105.75 -158.62 46.29
C ILE A 15 -105.37 -157.59 47.38
N TRP A 16 -105.10 -158.02 48.61
CA TRP A 16 -104.89 -157.09 49.75
C TRP A 16 -103.52 -156.37 49.81
N PRO A 17 -102.37 -156.94 49.41
CA PRO A 17 -101.08 -156.26 49.56
C PRO A 17 -100.84 -155.11 48.57
N LEU A 18 -101.33 -155.24 47.32
CA LEU A 18 -101.16 -154.24 46.26
C LEU A 18 -101.95 -152.95 46.51
N GLN A 19 -103.02 -153.03 47.30
CA GLN A 19 -103.86 -151.90 47.63
C GLN A 19 -103.14 -150.93 48.59
N SER A 20 -102.31 -151.45 49.48
CA SER A 20 -101.54 -150.66 50.46
C SER A 20 -100.46 -149.80 49.80
N GLU A 21 -99.79 -150.30 48.76
CA GLU A 21 -98.68 -149.59 48.09
C GLU A 21 -99.20 -148.43 47.21
N VAL A 22 -100.37 -148.62 46.59
CA VAL A 22 -101.06 -147.55 45.83
C VAL A 22 -101.54 -146.44 46.77
N GLU A 23 -102.02 -146.77 47.96
CA GLU A 23 -102.42 -145.78 48.97
C GLU A 23 -101.23 -144.95 49.48
N GLU A 24 -100.06 -145.57 49.67
CA GLU A 24 -98.85 -144.84 50.09
C GLU A 24 -98.37 -143.85 49.02
N LEU A 25 -98.32 -144.28 47.75
CA LEU A 25 -97.94 -143.40 46.64
C LEU A 25 -98.95 -142.26 46.43
N ARG A 26 -100.25 -142.52 46.61
CA ARG A 26 -101.28 -141.46 46.65
C ARG A 26 -101.02 -140.46 47.77
N GLY A 27 -100.60 -140.94 48.95
CA GLY A 27 -100.21 -140.08 50.08
C GLY A 27 -99.03 -139.16 49.75
N LYS A 28 -97.94 -139.68 49.18
CA LYS A 28 -96.76 -138.87 48.80
C LYS A 28 -97.06 -137.84 47.71
N VAL A 29 -97.89 -138.19 46.72
CA VAL A 29 -98.33 -137.25 45.68
C VAL A 29 -99.18 -136.13 46.29
N ASN A 30 -100.10 -136.45 47.20
CA ASN A 30 -100.89 -135.45 47.91
C ASN A 30 -100.02 -134.51 48.76
N LEU A 31 -98.99 -135.03 49.43
CA LEU A 31 -98.08 -134.20 50.22
C LEU A 31 -97.28 -133.21 49.34
N LYS A 32 -96.70 -133.70 48.23
CA LYS A 32 -96.00 -132.82 47.28
C LYS A 32 -96.93 -131.80 46.62
N GLY A 33 -98.20 -132.18 46.39
CA GLY A 33 -99.23 -131.26 45.92
C GLY A 33 -99.50 -130.14 46.92
N ARG A 34 -99.61 -130.47 48.21
CA ARG A 34 -99.78 -129.50 49.30
C ARG A 34 -98.56 -128.60 49.48
N ASP A 35 -97.35 -129.13 49.45
CA ASP A 35 -96.13 -128.33 49.61
C ASP A 35 -95.94 -127.35 48.44
N ARG A 36 -96.21 -127.80 47.21
CA ARG A 36 -96.21 -126.92 46.03
C ARG A 36 -97.24 -125.81 46.18
N GLN A 37 -98.43 -126.11 46.70
CA GLN A 37 -99.47 -125.12 46.93
C GLN A 37 -99.10 -124.13 48.04
N ALA A 38 -98.56 -124.59 49.16
CA ALA A 38 -98.10 -123.74 50.25
C ALA A 38 -96.97 -122.79 49.81
N LEU A 39 -96.01 -123.26 49.00
CA LEU A 39 -94.95 -122.41 48.44
C LEU A 39 -95.49 -121.36 47.47
N TYR A 40 -96.48 -121.73 46.66
CA TYR A 40 -97.16 -120.78 45.78
C TYR A 40 -97.90 -119.72 46.58
N GLU A 41 -98.68 -120.13 47.58
CA GLU A 41 -99.41 -119.22 48.47
C GLU A 41 -98.46 -118.28 49.23
N SER A 42 -97.35 -118.80 49.78
CA SER A 42 -96.32 -117.97 50.42
C SER A 42 -95.70 -116.97 49.44
N SER A 43 -95.39 -117.36 48.21
CA SER A 43 -94.86 -116.45 47.19
C SER A 43 -95.87 -115.37 46.79
N GLN A 44 -97.15 -115.70 46.66
CA GLN A 44 -98.20 -114.72 46.36
C GLN A 44 -98.39 -113.73 47.51
N LEU A 45 -98.29 -114.21 48.75
CA LEU A 45 -98.40 -113.37 49.94
C LEU A 45 -97.20 -112.40 50.05
N GLU A 46 -95.99 -112.87 49.74
CA GLU A 46 -94.78 -112.03 49.66
C GLU A 46 -94.89 -110.99 48.54
N ARG A 47 -95.40 -111.37 47.36
CA ARG A 47 -95.66 -110.42 46.26
C ARG A 47 -96.65 -109.35 46.68
N LYS A 48 -97.75 -109.74 47.33
CA LYS A 48 -98.75 -108.79 47.82
C LYS A 48 -98.17 -107.81 48.85
N LYS A 49 -97.37 -108.31 49.80
CA LYS A 49 -96.65 -107.44 50.76
C LYS A 49 -95.69 -106.47 50.05
N ASN A 50 -94.98 -106.92 49.03
CA ASN A 50 -94.09 -106.07 48.24
C ASN A 50 -94.88 -105.02 47.43
N ASP A 51 -96.01 -105.41 46.85
CA ASP A 51 -96.89 -104.48 46.12
C ASP A 51 -97.47 -103.41 47.07
N ASP A 52 -97.91 -103.80 48.26
CA ASP A 52 -98.40 -102.89 49.31
C ASP A 52 -97.27 -101.94 49.79
N LEU A 53 -96.05 -102.44 49.97
CA LEU A 53 -94.89 -101.62 50.34
C LEU A 53 -94.52 -100.64 49.24
N ILE A 54 -94.56 -101.05 47.96
CA ILE A 54 -94.32 -100.17 46.82
C ILE A 54 -95.40 -99.08 46.76
N ALA A 55 -96.67 -99.40 47.01
CA ALA A 55 -97.75 -98.43 47.07
C ALA A 55 -97.53 -97.40 48.19
N PHE A 56 -97.17 -97.85 49.40
CA PHE A 56 -96.84 -96.98 50.52
C PHE A 56 -95.66 -96.05 50.22
N LEU A 57 -94.55 -96.59 49.69
CA LEU A 57 -93.37 -95.78 49.33
C LEU A 57 -93.69 -94.76 48.24
N ARG A 58 -94.54 -95.11 47.25
CA ARG A 58 -94.99 -94.14 46.23
C ARG A 58 -95.82 -93.02 46.83
N GLN A 59 -96.69 -93.33 47.79
CA GLN A 59 -97.50 -92.33 48.48
C GLN A 59 -96.64 -91.40 49.35
N ASP A 60 -95.66 -91.95 50.07
CA ASP A 60 -94.72 -91.17 50.88
C ASP A 60 -93.83 -90.27 50.02
N ILE A 61 -93.32 -90.77 48.88
CA ILE A 61 -92.57 -89.97 47.91
C ILE A 61 -93.46 -88.84 47.34
N LYS A 62 -94.73 -89.10 47.04
CA LYS A 62 -95.67 -88.07 46.57
C LYS A 62 -95.89 -86.99 47.64
N ALA A 63 -96.12 -87.38 48.89
CA ALA A 63 -96.30 -86.45 50.00
C ALA A 63 -95.06 -85.56 50.21
N LYS A 64 -93.87 -86.16 50.22
CA LYS A 64 -92.59 -85.42 50.34
C LYS A 64 -92.36 -84.45 49.18
N ARG A 65 -92.73 -84.83 47.95
CA ARG A 65 -92.65 -83.92 46.77
C ARG A 65 -93.56 -82.71 46.91
N ILE A 66 -94.79 -82.91 47.40
CA ILE A 66 -95.75 -81.82 47.61
C ILE A 66 -95.24 -80.87 48.71
N ALA A 67 -94.81 -81.41 49.85
CA ALA A 67 -94.28 -80.60 50.95
C ALA A 67 -93.02 -79.79 50.53
N LEU A 68 -92.15 -80.38 49.71
CA LEU A 68 -90.99 -79.68 49.16
C LEU A 68 -91.41 -78.55 48.21
N ALA A 69 -92.40 -78.80 47.34
CA ALA A 69 -92.92 -77.79 46.42
C ALA A 69 -93.59 -76.61 47.17
N GLU A 70 -94.37 -76.89 48.21
CA GLU A 70 -94.97 -75.86 49.08
C GLU A 70 -93.90 -75.04 49.80
N GLY A 71 -92.86 -75.69 50.36
CA GLY A 71 -91.75 -74.99 51.01
C GLY A 71 -90.92 -74.12 50.05
N VAL A 72 -90.75 -74.53 48.79
CA VAL A 72 -90.09 -73.72 47.76
C VAL A 72 -90.95 -72.52 47.38
N ASN A 73 -92.27 -72.70 47.22
CA ASN A 73 -93.17 -71.61 46.86
C ASN A 73 -93.23 -70.52 47.95
N THR A 74 -93.33 -70.90 49.23
CA THR A 74 -93.33 -69.92 50.33
C THR A 74 -92.01 -69.17 50.44
N ALA A 75 -90.88 -69.82 50.14
CA ALA A 75 -89.57 -69.17 50.09
C ALA A 75 -89.47 -68.16 48.94
N ILE A 76 -90.04 -68.48 47.76
CA ILE A 76 -90.09 -67.55 46.61
C ILE A 76 -90.94 -66.32 46.97
N GLU A 77 -92.14 -66.51 47.49
CA GLU A 77 -93.04 -65.41 47.89
C GLU A 77 -92.38 -64.49 48.93
N ALA A 78 -91.67 -65.06 49.91
CA ALA A 78 -90.95 -64.27 50.92
C ALA A 78 -89.80 -63.44 50.33
N VAL A 79 -89.11 -63.95 49.30
CA VAL A 79 -88.07 -63.20 48.58
C VAL A 79 -88.70 -62.09 47.74
N ASP A 80 -89.78 -62.38 47.02
CA ASP A 80 -90.50 -61.39 46.20
C ASP A 80 -91.03 -60.23 47.05
N GLN A 81 -91.60 -60.53 48.22
CA GLN A 81 -92.08 -59.49 49.14
C GLN A 81 -90.93 -58.58 49.61
N LYS A 82 -89.78 -59.17 49.98
CA LYS A 82 -88.58 -58.39 50.36
C LYS A 82 -88.02 -57.58 49.20
N MET A 83 -88.04 -58.11 47.97
CA MET A 83 -87.63 -57.36 46.79
C MET A 83 -88.55 -56.16 46.53
N CYS A 84 -89.86 -56.33 46.68
CA CYS A 84 -90.83 -55.23 46.55
C CYS A 84 -90.63 -54.15 47.63
N GLU A 85 -90.43 -54.54 48.89
CA GLU A 85 -90.18 -53.60 49.99
C GLU A 85 -88.89 -52.79 49.76
N THR A 86 -87.80 -53.47 49.37
CA THR A 86 -86.51 -52.81 49.07
C THR A 86 -86.59 -51.93 47.82
N ALA A 87 -87.32 -52.34 46.79
CA ALA A 87 -87.57 -51.52 45.59
C ALA A 87 -88.36 -50.24 45.92
N ASN A 88 -89.38 -50.34 46.77
CA ASN A 88 -90.15 -49.19 47.22
C ASN A 88 -89.30 -48.22 48.05
N GLN A 89 -88.50 -48.73 48.99
CA GLN A 89 -87.54 -47.91 49.76
C GLN A 89 -86.54 -47.19 48.85
N LEU A 90 -86.03 -47.88 47.82
CA LEU A 90 -85.12 -47.28 46.86
C LEU A 90 -85.79 -46.16 46.04
N ASN A 91 -87.05 -46.37 45.63
CA ASN A 91 -87.80 -45.36 44.87
C ASN A 91 -88.09 -44.12 45.72
N GLU A 92 -88.45 -44.30 46.99
CA GLU A 92 -88.63 -43.20 47.94
C GLU A 92 -87.32 -42.40 48.12
N LEU A 93 -86.19 -43.08 48.33
CA LEU A 93 -84.89 -42.42 48.44
C LEU A 93 -84.48 -41.69 47.15
N ARG A 94 -84.78 -42.26 45.98
CA ARG A 94 -84.56 -41.61 44.68
C ARG A 94 -85.38 -40.34 44.54
N HIS A 95 -86.67 -40.39 44.89
CA HIS A 95 -87.53 -39.21 44.86
C HIS A 95 -86.97 -38.11 45.77
N GLN A 96 -86.60 -38.45 47.00
CA GLN A 96 -86.00 -37.50 47.95
C GLN A 96 -84.67 -36.91 47.42
N ARG A 97 -83.82 -37.71 46.77
CA ARG A 97 -82.58 -37.22 46.15
C ARG A 97 -82.87 -36.20 45.07
N VAL A 98 -83.79 -36.50 44.14
CA VAL A 98 -84.16 -35.60 43.04
C VAL A 98 -84.74 -34.28 43.58
N GLN A 99 -85.58 -34.34 44.62
CA GLN A 99 -86.11 -33.13 45.25
C GLN A 99 -85.03 -32.25 45.88
N ARG A 100 -84.05 -32.86 46.58
CA ARG A 100 -82.91 -32.13 47.14
C ARG A 100 -82.02 -31.53 46.05
N GLU A 101 -81.77 -32.27 44.96
CA GLU A 101 -81.00 -31.77 43.81
C GLU A 101 -81.68 -30.56 43.15
N LEU A 102 -82.99 -30.63 42.95
CA LEU A 102 -83.76 -29.51 42.41
C LEU A 102 -83.70 -28.30 43.34
N LYS A 103 -83.80 -28.51 44.67
CA LYS A 103 -83.70 -27.41 45.62
C LYS A 103 -82.33 -26.72 45.62
N VAL A 104 -81.25 -27.51 45.48
CA VAL A 104 -79.89 -26.97 45.34
C VAL A 104 -79.76 -26.16 44.06
N GLN A 105 -80.32 -26.64 42.95
CA GLN A 105 -80.31 -25.89 41.68
C GLN A 105 -81.07 -24.56 41.78
N GLU A 106 -82.23 -24.54 42.44
CA GLU A 106 -82.98 -23.30 42.69
C GLU A 106 -82.15 -22.28 43.49
N LEU A 107 -81.58 -22.71 44.62
CA LEU A 107 -80.76 -21.84 45.46
C LEU A 107 -79.51 -21.33 44.73
N GLN A 108 -78.89 -22.19 43.91
CA GLN A 108 -77.75 -21.78 43.09
C GLN A 108 -78.16 -20.71 42.07
N ALA A 109 -79.30 -20.89 41.39
CA ALA A 109 -79.80 -19.92 40.43
C ALA A 109 -80.19 -18.57 41.10
N GLU A 110 -80.66 -18.59 42.35
CA GLU A 110 -80.91 -17.38 43.13
C GLU A 110 -79.60 -16.64 43.46
N LEU A 111 -78.56 -17.37 43.90
CA LEU A 111 -77.24 -16.78 44.17
C LEU A 111 -76.62 -16.17 42.90
N ASP A 112 -76.70 -16.86 41.77
CA ASP A 112 -76.16 -16.37 40.50
C ASP A 112 -76.88 -15.08 40.06
N ARG A 113 -78.22 -15.01 40.22
CA ARG A 113 -78.99 -13.79 39.95
C ARG A 113 -78.60 -12.62 40.85
N MET A 114 -78.34 -12.89 42.14
CA MET A 114 -77.88 -11.84 43.06
C MET A 114 -76.47 -11.35 42.71
N ALA A 115 -75.57 -12.26 42.32
CA ALA A 115 -74.23 -11.92 41.86
C ALA A 115 -74.26 -11.05 40.59
N ASP A 116 -75.13 -11.36 39.63
CA ASP A 116 -75.30 -10.58 38.40
C ASP A 116 -75.82 -9.15 38.65
N ILE A 117 -76.69 -8.96 39.64
CA ILE A 117 -77.20 -7.63 40.02
C ILE A 117 -76.08 -6.79 40.63
N LEU A 118 -75.32 -7.35 41.57
CA LEU A 118 -74.18 -6.67 42.20
C LEU A 118 -73.10 -6.32 41.17
N ALA A 119 -72.78 -7.24 40.25
CA ALA A 119 -71.79 -6.99 39.21
C ALA A 119 -72.19 -5.85 38.25
N LYS A 120 -73.49 -5.65 37.99
CA LYS A 120 -73.97 -4.55 37.14
C LYS A 120 -73.90 -3.20 37.84
N GLU A 121 -74.20 -3.13 39.13
CA GLU A 121 -74.08 -1.89 39.92
C GLU A 121 -72.61 -1.43 40.04
N GLU A 122 -71.66 -2.36 40.13
CA GLU A 122 -70.23 -2.04 40.16
C GLU A 122 -69.65 -1.65 38.78
N CYS A 123 -70.19 -2.18 37.68
CA CYS A 123 -69.63 -1.98 36.33
C CYS A 123 -69.95 -0.61 35.72
N ASP A 124 -71.00 0.08 36.18
CA ASP A 124 -71.46 1.36 35.62
C ASP A 124 -71.14 2.59 36.48
N SER A 125 -70.43 2.42 37.61
CA SER A 125 -70.00 3.55 38.42
C SER A 125 -69.03 4.46 37.65
N GLU A 126 -69.29 5.77 37.69
CA GLU A 126 -68.43 6.80 37.11
C GLU A 126 -66.99 6.71 37.64
N GLU A 127 -66.82 6.24 38.87
CA GLU A 127 -65.51 6.01 39.50
C GLU A 127 -64.71 4.93 38.77
N MET A 128 -65.33 3.82 38.37
CA MET A 128 -64.62 2.76 37.64
C MET A 128 -64.19 3.23 36.25
N ARG A 129 -65.03 4.04 35.58
CA ARG A 129 -64.66 4.67 34.30
C ARG A 129 -63.48 5.64 34.48
N HIS A 130 -63.49 6.44 35.54
CA HIS A 130 -62.40 7.33 35.89
C HIS A 130 -61.10 6.57 36.20
N THR A 131 -61.16 5.47 36.94
CA THR A 131 -60.01 4.60 37.22
C THR A 131 -59.41 4.04 35.93
N ARG A 132 -60.23 3.52 35.00
CA ARG A 132 -59.74 3.04 33.69
C ARG A 132 -59.07 4.13 32.86
N LEU A 133 -59.57 5.37 32.90
CA LEU A 133 -58.96 6.49 32.20
C LEU A 133 -57.61 6.90 32.81
N LEU A 134 -57.53 6.91 34.15
CA LEU A 134 -56.27 7.16 34.87
C LEU A 134 -55.23 6.08 34.58
N GLU A 135 -55.62 4.80 34.59
CA GLU A 135 -54.76 3.67 34.23
C GLU A 135 -54.22 3.81 32.80
N ASN A 136 -55.10 4.07 31.83
CA ASN A 136 -54.69 4.31 30.44
C ASN A 136 -53.74 5.51 30.29
N SER A 137 -53.95 6.57 31.08
CA SER A 137 -53.07 7.74 31.09
C SER A 137 -51.71 7.41 31.71
N LEU A 138 -51.71 6.65 32.80
CA LEU A 138 -50.51 6.18 33.48
C LEU A 138 -49.69 5.24 32.59
N ASP A 139 -50.31 4.27 31.93
CA ASP A 139 -49.64 3.38 30.98
C ASP A 139 -49.00 4.16 29.84
N LYS A 140 -49.71 5.14 29.27
CA LYS A 140 -49.14 6.03 28.24
C LYS A 140 -47.96 6.84 28.79
N ALA A 141 -48.04 7.34 30.02
CA ALA A 141 -46.95 8.07 30.65
C ALA A 141 -45.75 7.15 30.90
N LEU A 142 -45.96 5.93 31.40
CA LEU A 142 -44.92 4.93 31.63
C LEU A 142 -44.24 4.52 30.32
N MET A 143 -45.02 4.24 29.28
CA MET A 143 -44.48 3.91 27.95
C MET A 143 -43.64 5.08 27.40
N LYS A 144 -44.11 6.33 27.52
CA LYS A 144 -43.34 7.53 27.13
C LYS A 144 -42.06 7.69 27.94
N CYS A 145 -42.11 7.46 29.25
CA CYS A 145 -40.93 7.50 30.10
C CYS A 145 -39.94 6.39 29.73
N GLN A 146 -40.42 5.18 29.44
CA GLN A 146 -39.58 4.06 29.04
C GLN A 146 -38.94 4.32 27.67
N THR A 147 -39.69 4.82 26.69
CA THR A 147 -39.10 5.19 25.39
C THR A 147 -38.11 6.33 25.53
N ALA A 148 -38.40 7.35 26.34
CA ALA A 148 -37.45 8.43 26.63
C ALA A 148 -36.16 7.89 27.29
N ARG A 149 -36.26 6.97 28.26
CA ARG A 149 -35.09 6.32 28.87
C ARG A 149 -34.30 5.51 27.85
N ASN A 150 -34.96 4.74 27.00
CA ASN A 150 -34.29 3.96 25.97
C ASN A 150 -33.56 4.88 24.98
N ILE A 151 -34.19 5.99 24.56
CA ILE A 151 -33.59 6.99 23.69
C ILE A 151 -32.37 7.64 24.38
N SER A 152 -32.50 8.06 25.65
CA SER A 152 -31.39 8.64 26.41
C SER A 152 -30.23 7.66 26.54
N SER A 153 -30.50 6.40 26.89
CA SER A 153 -29.47 5.36 27.00
C SER A 153 -28.77 5.11 25.66
N GLN A 154 -29.51 5.14 24.54
CA GLN A 154 -28.91 5.04 23.21
C GLN A 154 -28.01 6.24 22.90
N TYR A 155 -28.43 7.47 23.22
CA TYR A 155 -27.60 8.65 23.03
C TYR A 155 -26.36 8.64 23.92
N GLU A 156 -26.47 8.20 25.17
CA GLU A 156 -25.34 8.03 26.08
C GLU A 156 -24.32 7.05 25.50
N ALA A 157 -24.76 5.90 25.00
CA ALA A 157 -23.89 4.92 24.35
C ALA A 157 -23.22 5.46 23.07
N ILE A 158 -23.94 6.27 22.28
CA ILE A 158 -23.36 6.94 21.10
C ILE A 158 -22.28 7.94 21.54
N VAL A 159 -22.55 8.75 22.57
CA VAL A 159 -21.59 9.73 23.09
C VAL A 159 -20.34 9.04 23.64
N GLU A 160 -20.49 7.90 24.32
CA GLU A 160 -19.36 7.12 24.82
C GLU A 160 -18.46 6.63 23.68
N LYS A 161 -19.04 6.02 22.63
CA LYS A 161 -18.28 5.62 21.44
C LYS A 161 -17.61 6.81 20.75
N LEU A 162 -18.28 7.95 20.65
CA LEU A 162 -17.69 9.16 20.07
C LEU A 162 -16.51 9.68 20.91
N LYS A 163 -16.56 9.55 22.24
CA LYS A 163 -15.42 9.89 23.11
C LYS A 163 -14.25 8.95 22.86
N GLU A 164 -14.48 7.64 22.78
CA GLU A 164 -13.45 6.64 22.43
C GLU A 164 -12.79 6.97 21.08
N ASP A 165 -13.59 7.26 20.05
CA ASP A 165 -13.11 7.67 18.73
C ASP A 165 -12.25 8.95 18.78
N VAL A 166 -12.61 9.92 19.63
CA VAL A 166 -11.81 11.13 19.82
C VAL A 166 -10.46 10.78 20.44
N VAL A 167 -10.42 9.91 21.45
CA VAL A 167 -9.17 9.47 22.08
C VAL A 167 -8.28 8.79 21.05
N ILE A 168 -8.80 7.80 20.31
CA ILE A 168 -8.05 7.09 19.26
C ILE A 168 -7.51 8.08 18.21
N ARG A 169 -8.33 9.04 17.76
CA ARG A 169 -7.87 10.05 16.79
C ARG A 169 -6.74 10.92 17.34
N VAL A 170 -6.78 11.28 18.62
CA VAL A 170 -5.71 12.07 19.26
C VAL A 170 -4.43 11.24 19.35
N GLU A 171 -4.49 10.00 19.79
CA GLU A 171 -3.34 9.09 19.86
C GLU A 171 -2.69 8.91 18.48
N MET A 172 -3.49 8.64 17.45
CA MET A 172 -3.01 8.52 16.07
C MET A 172 -2.38 9.82 15.55
N GLN A 173 -2.92 10.98 15.94
CA GLN A 173 -2.33 12.27 15.61
C GLN A 173 -0.97 12.47 16.30
N ASP A 174 -0.85 12.04 17.56
CA ASP A 174 0.40 12.12 18.31
C ASP A 174 1.48 11.21 17.71
N GLU A 175 1.15 9.96 17.36
CA GLU A 175 2.05 9.07 16.62
C GLU A 175 2.50 9.71 15.30
N LYS A 176 1.57 10.30 14.55
CA LYS A 176 1.89 10.98 13.29
C LYS A 176 2.82 12.17 13.51
N ARG A 177 2.61 12.95 14.58
CA ARG A 177 3.49 14.06 14.97
C ARG A 177 4.89 13.55 15.31
N GLN A 178 5.01 12.47 16.08
CA GLN A 178 6.30 11.87 16.41
C GLN A 178 7.06 11.41 15.16
N GLN A 179 6.38 10.74 14.23
CA GLN A 179 6.99 10.32 12.95
C GLN A 179 7.49 11.52 12.11
N LEU A 180 6.72 12.62 12.09
CA LEU A 180 7.13 13.84 11.38
C LEU A 180 8.32 14.52 12.05
N GLU A 181 8.36 14.55 13.38
CA GLU A 181 9.48 15.12 14.13
C GLU A 181 10.76 14.30 13.93
N GLN A 182 10.67 12.97 13.92
CA GLN A 182 11.80 12.10 13.57
C GLN A 182 12.32 12.39 12.15
N LYS A 183 11.42 12.50 11.16
CA LYS A 183 11.81 12.87 9.78
C LYS A 183 12.44 14.25 9.72
N ARG A 184 11.91 15.22 10.48
CA ARG A 184 12.46 16.57 10.58
C ARG A 184 13.88 16.52 11.15
N GLN A 185 14.11 15.81 12.25
CA GLN A 185 15.44 15.64 12.85
C GLN A 185 16.43 14.97 11.88
N GLN A 186 16.00 13.95 11.14
CA GLN A 186 16.83 13.32 10.10
C GLN A 186 17.21 14.31 8.98
N LEU A 187 16.27 15.12 8.53
CA LEU A 187 16.53 16.14 7.50
C LEU A 187 17.41 17.28 8.02
N GLU A 188 17.19 17.74 9.25
CA GLU A 188 18.05 18.72 9.90
C GLU A 188 19.48 18.18 10.08
N GLY A 189 19.62 16.91 10.44
CA GLY A 189 20.91 16.22 10.49
C GLY A 189 21.62 16.21 9.13
N LYS A 190 20.93 15.80 8.06
CA LYS A 190 21.47 15.84 6.69
C LYS A 190 21.82 17.26 6.24
N ARG A 191 20.98 18.24 6.54
CA ARG A 191 21.25 19.66 6.24
C ARG A 191 22.53 20.13 6.91
N ASN A 192 22.72 19.80 8.19
CA ASN A 192 23.90 20.19 8.94
C ASN A 192 25.18 19.50 8.41
N GLN A 193 25.09 18.24 7.95
CA GLN A 193 26.19 17.56 7.27
C GLN A 193 26.58 18.27 5.97
N LEU A 194 25.59 18.57 5.11
CA LEU A 194 25.83 19.30 3.86
C LEU A 194 26.39 20.70 4.08
N LEU A 195 25.95 21.40 5.13
CA LEU A 195 26.52 22.71 5.50
C LEU A 195 28.00 22.58 5.89
N ARG A 196 28.37 21.59 6.70
CA ARG A 196 29.77 21.33 7.06
C ARG A 196 30.61 20.96 5.83
N GLU A 197 30.08 20.13 4.93
CA GLU A 197 30.78 19.78 3.69
C GLU A 197 30.98 21.01 2.80
N LYS A 198 29.95 21.86 2.65
CA LYS A 198 30.06 23.13 1.93
C LYS A 198 31.16 24.02 2.53
N GLU A 199 31.20 24.17 3.86
CA GLU A 199 32.24 24.95 4.54
C GLU A 199 33.64 24.41 4.28
N ARG A 200 33.83 23.08 4.37
CA ARG A 200 35.11 22.44 4.02
C ARG A 200 35.51 22.71 2.57
N MET A 201 34.58 22.58 1.63
CA MET A 201 34.85 22.84 0.21
C MET A 201 35.21 24.30 -0.04
N LEU A 202 34.57 25.24 0.66
CA LEU A 202 34.91 26.66 0.60
C LEU A 202 36.30 26.95 1.16
N GLN A 203 36.69 26.30 2.25
CA GLN A 203 38.05 26.41 2.80
C GLN A 203 39.09 25.90 1.80
N ILE A 204 38.89 24.71 1.23
CA ILE A 204 39.79 24.15 0.20
C ILE A 204 39.87 25.07 -1.02
N TYR A 205 38.75 25.62 -1.47
CA TYR A 205 38.72 26.58 -2.57
C TYR A 205 39.49 27.86 -2.25
N HIS A 206 39.30 28.41 -1.05
CA HIS A 206 40.02 29.58 -0.58
C HIS A 206 41.52 29.29 -0.58
N ASP A 207 41.96 28.22 0.06
CA ASP A 207 43.37 27.83 0.12
C ASP A 207 43.97 27.64 -1.27
N LEU A 208 43.26 26.96 -2.18
CA LEU A 208 43.69 26.79 -3.56
C LEU A 208 43.77 28.11 -4.32
N ARG A 209 42.82 29.03 -4.09
CA ARG A 209 42.79 30.34 -4.72
C ARG A 209 43.99 31.19 -4.30
N TYR A 210 44.25 31.31 -3.00
CA TYR A 210 45.35 32.15 -2.51
C TYR A 210 46.72 31.52 -2.79
N THR A 211 46.84 30.19 -2.76
CA THR A 211 48.09 29.51 -3.17
C THR A 211 48.33 29.61 -4.68
N GLY A 212 47.27 29.48 -5.50
CA GLY A 212 47.33 29.66 -6.94
C GLY A 212 47.66 31.09 -7.35
N GLU A 213 47.00 32.09 -6.76
CA GLU A 213 47.29 33.52 -6.99
C GLU A 213 48.74 33.85 -6.60
N LYS A 214 49.25 33.30 -5.49
CA LYS A 214 50.66 33.48 -5.08
C LYS A 214 51.64 32.86 -6.09
N ALA A 215 51.37 31.63 -6.56
CA ALA A 215 52.21 30.97 -7.53
C ALA A 215 52.22 31.67 -8.91
N LEU A 216 51.08 32.19 -9.34
CA LEU A 216 50.95 32.98 -10.56
C LEU A 216 51.71 34.30 -10.44
N SER A 217 51.54 35.03 -9.34
CA SER A 217 52.25 36.29 -9.10
C SER A 217 53.78 36.10 -9.06
N ASP A 218 54.26 35.03 -8.42
CA ASP A 218 55.68 34.67 -8.42
C ASP A 218 56.18 34.28 -9.83
N GLY A 219 55.34 33.64 -10.64
CA GLY A 219 55.62 33.29 -12.04
C GLY A 219 55.71 34.53 -12.94
N GLU A 220 54.75 35.45 -12.83
CA GLU A 220 54.70 36.71 -13.57
C GLU A 220 55.91 37.58 -13.26
N ARG A 221 56.28 37.73 -11.98
CA ARG A 221 57.48 38.47 -11.57
C ARG A 221 58.75 37.89 -12.19
N LYS A 222 58.91 36.56 -12.16
CA LYS A 222 60.08 35.90 -12.79
C LYS A 222 60.09 36.08 -14.30
N LEU A 223 58.93 36.05 -14.94
CA LEU A 223 58.82 36.26 -16.38
C LEU A 223 59.20 37.70 -16.75
N GLU A 224 58.70 38.68 -16.00
CA GLU A 224 59.02 40.10 -16.18
C GLU A 224 60.52 40.36 -16.01
N GLU A 225 61.15 39.80 -14.96
CA GLU A 225 62.59 39.87 -14.75
C GLU A 225 63.39 39.30 -15.94
N LYS A 226 62.92 38.18 -16.52
CA LYS A 226 63.56 37.56 -17.69
C LYS A 226 63.36 38.37 -18.96
N GLN A 227 62.17 38.93 -19.16
CA GLN A 227 61.88 39.82 -20.28
C GLN A 227 62.72 41.10 -20.19
N ASP A 228 62.91 41.67 -19.00
CA ASP A 228 63.79 42.81 -18.77
C ASP A 228 65.25 42.51 -19.02
N GLN A 229 65.73 41.34 -18.56
CA GLN A 229 67.08 40.86 -18.88
C GLN A 229 67.26 40.76 -20.40
N LEU A 230 66.29 40.19 -21.10
CA LEU A 230 66.31 40.05 -22.56
C LEU A 230 66.29 41.41 -23.27
N ARG A 231 65.44 42.34 -22.84
CA ARG A 231 65.38 43.72 -23.35
C ARG A 231 66.73 44.43 -23.21
N LYS A 232 67.34 44.35 -22.03
CA LYS A 232 68.66 44.95 -21.76
C LYS A 232 69.75 44.35 -22.65
N LEU A 233 69.74 43.03 -22.87
CA LEU A 233 70.69 42.37 -23.78
C LEU A 233 70.47 42.77 -25.24
N TRP A 234 69.21 42.87 -25.68
CA TRP A 234 68.87 43.36 -27.02
C TRP A 234 69.34 44.80 -27.24
N ASP A 235 69.11 45.69 -26.27
CA ASP A 235 69.58 47.07 -26.33
C ASP A 235 71.11 47.14 -26.41
N GLN A 236 71.81 46.31 -25.63
CA GLN A 236 73.26 46.20 -25.69
C GLN A 236 73.72 45.70 -27.05
N HIS A 237 73.12 44.62 -27.56
CA HIS A 237 73.43 44.07 -28.89
C HIS A 237 73.23 45.12 -29.98
N TRP A 238 72.07 45.78 -30.00
CA TRP A 238 71.76 46.85 -30.94
C TRP A 238 72.76 48.02 -30.88
N ARG A 239 73.14 48.45 -29.68
CA ARG A 239 74.18 49.48 -29.48
C ARG A 239 75.53 49.02 -30.03
N THR A 240 75.93 47.77 -29.78
CA THR A 240 77.18 47.22 -30.31
C THR A 240 77.15 47.09 -31.82
N GLU A 241 76.05 46.64 -32.39
CA GLU A 241 75.85 46.49 -33.83
C GLU A 241 75.91 47.84 -34.55
N LYS A 242 75.26 48.88 -34.01
CA LYS A 242 75.39 50.25 -34.52
C LYS A 242 76.83 50.76 -34.50
N LYS A 243 77.57 50.53 -33.41
CA LYS A 243 79.00 50.89 -33.31
C LYS A 243 79.84 50.15 -34.35
N VAL A 244 79.59 48.86 -34.54
CA VAL A 244 80.29 48.03 -35.53
C VAL A 244 79.97 48.50 -36.95
N LEU A 245 78.70 48.77 -37.28
CA LEU A 245 78.29 49.29 -38.58
C LEU A 245 78.91 50.65 -38.87
N HIS A 246 78.90 51.56 -37.90
CA HIS A 246 79.55 52.87 -38.03
C HIS A 246 81.07 52.72 -38.23
N GLY A 247 81.73 51.87 -37.43
CA GLY A 247 83.14 51.55 -37.57
C GLY A 247 83.48 50.95 -38.94
N LYS A 248 82.65 50.03 -39.47
CA LYS A 248 82.80 49.48 -40.82
C LYS A 248 82.69 50.55 -41.91
N LYS A 249 81.70 51.45 -41.81
CA LYS A 249 81.55 52.57 -42.76
C LYS A 249 82.76 53.51 -42.74
N LEU A 250 83.22 53.91 -41.55
CA LEU A 250 84.41 54.75 -41.39
C LEU A 250 85.68 54.06 -41.94
N TYR A 251 85.83 52.76 -41.67
CA TYR A 251 86.95 52.00 -42.20
C TYR A 251 86.95 51.97 -43.73
N GLN A 252 85.78 51.74 -44.35
CA GLN A 252 85.62 51.76 -45.81
C GLN A 252 85.94 53.13 -46.40
N THR A 253 85.41 54.23 -45.82
CA THR A 253 85.68 55.58 -46.32
C THR A 253 87.16 55.95 -46.20
N LEU A 254 87.80 55.63 -45.07
CA LEU A 254 89.24 55.84 -44.88
C LEU A 254 90.07 54.97 -45.83
N SER A 255 89.67 53.73 -46.08
CA SER A 255 90.35 52.85 -47.06
C SER A 255 90.29 53.41 -48.47
N VAL A 256 89.13 53.92 -48.90
CA VAL A 256 89.02 54.56 -50.23
C VAL A 256 89.81 55.87 -50.27
N ALA A 257 89.73 56.70 -49.22
CA ALA A 257 90.46 57.96 -49.16
C ALA A 257 91.98 57.76 -49.19
N THR A 258 92.49 56.75 -48.49
CA THR A 258 93.92 56.41 -48.47
C THR A 258 94.39 55.85 -49.78
N ASP A 259 93.58 55.02 -50.44
CA ASP A 259 93.87 54.57 -51.80
C ASP A 259 93.97 55.75 -52.77
N ASN A 260 93.05 56.71 -52.66
CA ASN A 260 93.07 57.92 -53.49
C ASN A 260 94.29 58.79 -53.20
N LEU A 261 94.67 58.96 -51.93
CA LEU A 261 95.88 59.68 -51.53
C LEU A 261 97.14 58.98 -52.05
N LEU A 262 97.26 57.65 -51.88
CA LEU A 262 98.40 56.87 -52.39
C LEU A 262 98.53 56.97 -53.91
N LYS A 263 97.40 56.95 -54.65
CA LYS A 263 97.39 57.16 -56.10
C LYS A 263 97.93 58.55 -56.47
N LYS A 264 97.46 59.61 -55.80
CA LYS A 264 97.94 60.99 -56.05
C LYS A 264 99.41 61.18 -55.68
N LEU A 265 99.89 60.50 -54.64
CA LEU A 265 101.28 60.58 -54.14
C LEU A 265 102.21 59.54 -54.80
N HIS A 266 101.81 58.92 -55.92
CA HIS A 266 102.63 57.90 -56.58
C HIS A 266 103.97 58.47 -57.08
N GLY A 267 104.00 59.72 -57.54
CA GLY A 267 105.20 60.38 -58.07
C GLY A 267 106.26 60.77 -57.04
N ILE A 268 105.98 60.65 -55.74
CA ILE A 268 106.92 61.04 -54.67
C ILE A 268 107.71 59.81 -54.23
N THR A 269 109.00 59.80 -54.56
CA THR A 269 109.94 58.76 -54.13
C THR A 269 110.56 59.14 -52.78
N LEU A 270 110.19 58.42 -51.73
CA LEU A 270 110.81 58.55 -50.42
C LEU A 270 112.20 57.89 -50.42
N LYS A 271 113.13 58.41 -49.62
CA LYS A 271 114.42 57.73 -49.37
C LYS A 271 114.18 56.41 -48.61
N PRO A 272 114.93 55.33 -48.89
CA PRO A 272 114.90 54.13 -48.06
C PRO A 272 115.20 54.50 -46.59
N PRO A 273 114.50 53.92 -45.59
CA PRO A 273 113.67 52.72 -45.63
C PRO A 273 112.15 52.97 -45.77
N HIS A 274 111.73 54.20 -46.06
CA HIS A 274 110.32 54.60 -46.04
C HIS A 274 109.58 54.40 -47.37
N ASN A 275 110.29 53.98 -48.43
CA ASN A 275 109.68 53.66 -49.71
C ASN A 275 109.20 52.20 -49.70
N ARG A 276 108.02 51.96 -49.12
CA ARG A 276 107.39 50.63 -49.06
C ARG A 276 106.18 50.56 -50.00
N PRO A 277 105.92 49.41 -50.66
CA PRO A 277 104.72 49.23 -51.47
C PRO A 277 103.46 49.17 -50.59
N ARG A 278 102.30 49.40 -51.21
CA ARG A 278 100.99 49.30 -50.57
C ARG A 278 100.83 47.94 -49.90
N THR A 279 100.41 47.94 -48.63
CA THR A 279 100.29 46.71 -47.81
C THR A 279 98.84 46.25 -47.62
N GLY A 280 97.86 47.07 -48.00
CA GLY A 280 96.43 46.78 -47.82
C GLY A 280 95.96 46.94 -46.36
N ASN A 281 96.87 47.25 -45.45
CA ASN A 281 96.56 47.59 -44.07
C ASN A 281 96.39 49.09 -43.94
N LEU A 282 95.15 49.55 -43.71
CA LEU A 282 94.77 50.96 -43.64
C LEU A 282 95.71 51.81 -42.77
N LYS A 283 96.14 51.28 -41.60
CA LYS A 283 97.03 52.02 -40.69
C LYS A 283 98.41 52.25 -41.32
N HIS A 284 98.99 51.20 -41.90
CA HIS A 284 100.30 51.27 -42.54
C HIS A 284 100.26 52.12 -43.82
N ASP A 285 99.18 52.00 -44.59
CA ASP A 285 98.98 52.76 -45.82
C ASP A 285 98.75 54.28 -45.52
N LEU A 286 98.07 54.62 -44.41
CA LEU A 286 97.99 55.99 -43.88
C LEU A 286 99.35 56.55 -43.45
N GLU A 287 100.14 55.76 -42.72
CA GLU A 287 101.49 56.15 -42.28
C GLU A 287 102.40 56.41 -43.49
N LEU A 288 102.27 55.61 -44.55
CA LEU A 288 102.96 55.83 -45.82
C LEU A 288 102.51 57.12 -46.51
N CYS A 289 101.20 57.37 -46.61
CA CYS A 289 100.66 58.65 -47.12
C CYS A 289 101.21 59.85 -46.35
N LYS A 290 101.22 59.77 -45.01
CA LYS A 290 101.76 60.81 -44.14
C LYS A 290 103.23 61.11 -44.48
N ALA A 291 104.06 60.07 -44.56
CA ALA A 291 105.48 60.23 -44.89
C ALA A 291 105.67 60.86 -46.28
N LYS A 292 104.89 60.44 -47.28
CA LYS A 292 104.93 61.01 -48.64
C LYS A 292 104.49 62.47 -48.70
N LEU A 293 103.43 62.84 -47.98
CA LEU A 293 102.96 64.22 -47.89
C LEU A 293 103.99 65.12 -47.20
N SER A 294 104.64 64.64 -46.14
CA SER A 294 105.73 65.38 -45.49
C SER A 294 106.90 65.63 -46.45
N ALA A 295 107.28 64.62 -47.25
CA ALA A 295 108.32 64.80 -48.27
C ALA A 295 107.91 65.74 -49.42
N LEU A 296 106.62 65.74 -49.84
CA LEU A 296 106.11 66.73 -50.78
C LEU A 296 106.34 68.14 -50.22
N LEU A 297 105.91 68.37 -48.98
CA LEU A 297 105.95 69.67 -48.33
C LEU A 297 107.38 70.22 -48.23
N GLU A 298 108.37 69.34 -48.02
CA GLU A 298 109.79 69.71 -48.00
C GLU A 298 110.36 70.00 -49.40
N SER A 299 109.77 69.44 -50.46
CA SER A 299 110.27 69.56 -51.85
C SER A 299 109.67 70.69 -52.68
N VAL A 300 108.59 71.31 -52.20
CA VAL A 300 107.90 72.39 -52.91
C VAL A 300 108.52 73.73 -52.50
N ASP A 301 109.24 74.38 -53.44
CA ASP A 301 109.77 75.73 -53.26
C ASP A 301 108.70 76.76 -53.65
N VAL A 302 108.33 77.65 -52.73
CA VAL A 302 107.16 78.55 -52.81
C VAL A 302 107.22 79.45 -54.06
N LYS A 303 108.44 79.78 -54.52
CA LYS A 303 108.66 80.59 -55.73
C LYS A 303 108.16 79.93 -57.02
N GLN A 304 108.21 78.61 -57.12
CA GLN A 304 107.69 77.89 -58.29
C GLN A 304 106.15 77.91 -58.35
N ILE A 305 105.47 78.18 -57.24
CA ILE A 305 104.02 78.35 -57.21
C ILE A 305 103.66 79.77 -57.64
N GLU A 306 104.37 80.79 -57.14
CA GLU A 306 104.17 82.20 -57.55
C GLU A 306 104.43 82.38 -59.05
N ASP A 307 105.52 81.81 -59.59
CA ASP A 307 105.83 81.88 -61.02
C ASP A 307 104.80 81.12 -61.89
N ALA A 308 104.18 80.06 -61.34
CA ALA A 308 103.11 79.33 -62.02
C ALA A 308 101.78 80.08 -61.97
N GLU A 309 101.45 80.74 -60.86
CA GLU A 309 100.27 81.60 -60.73
C GLU A 309 100.38 82.84 -61.62
N GLU A 310 101.57 83.44 -61.75
CA GLU A 310 101.81 84.60 -62.63
C GLU A 310 101.70 84.21 -64.12
N ASN A 311 102.19 83.01 -64.49
CA ASN A 311 102.02 82.47 -65.85
C ASN A 311 100.58 82.03 -66.16
N ILE A 312 99.82 81.56 -65.17
CA ILE A 312 98.38 81.26 -65.33
C ILE A 312 97.57 82.56 -65.46
N SER A 313 98.03 83.65 -64.85
CA SER A 313 97.40 84.97 -64.91
C SER A 313 97.83 85.82 -66.12
N ALA A 314 98.75 85.33 -66.96
CA ALA A 314 99.20 86.04 -68.14
C ALA A 314 98.10 86.09 -69.23
N PRO A 315 97.87 87.24 -69.90
CA PRO A 315 96.80 87.39 -70.89
C PRO A 315 96.98 86.47 -72.10
N GLU A 316 98.22 86.11 -72.45
CA GLU A 316 98.55 85.16 -73.51
C GLU A 316 98.03 83.74 -73.21
N TYR A 317 98.01 83.36 -71.92
CA TYR A 317 97.48 82.07 -71.49
C TYR A 317 95.95 82.07 -71.51
N HIS A 318 95.31 83.20 -71.18
CA HIS A 318 93.86 83.37 -71.33
C HIS A 318 93.43 83.35 -72.81
N GLU A 319 94.18 83.98 -73.72
CA GLU A 319 93.92 83.94 -75.16
C GLU A 319 94.13 82.53 -75.74
N PHE A 320 95.12 81.79 -75.24
CA PHE A 320 95.30 80.36 -75.55
C PHE A 320 94.13 79.50 -75.06
N LEU A 321 93.61 79.74 -73.85
CA LEU A 321 92.43 79.04 -73.34
C LEU A 321 91.17 79.41 -74.13
N GLU A 322 90.98 80.69 -74.49
CA GLU A 322 89.85 81.14 -75.28
C GLU A 322 89.85 80.56 -76.69
N SER A 323 91.02 80.45 -77.33
CA SER A 323 91.17 79.79 -78.64
C SER A 323 90.90 78.27 -78.62
N ARG A 324 90.93 77.65 -77.43
CA ARG A 324 90.63 76.22 -77.22
C ARG A 324 89.26 75.97 -76.57
N LEU A 325 88.44 77.00 -76.36
CA LEU A 325 87.07 76.81 -75.88
C LEU A 325 86.18 76.23 -76.99
N PRO A 326 85.46 75.11 -76.74
CA PRO A 326 84.50 74.57 -77.69
C PRO A 326 83.40 75.59 -78.01
N SER A 327 83.01 75.71 -79.29
CA SER A 327 82.07 76.73 -79.79
C SER A 327 80.63 76.63 -79.25
N THR A 328 80.30 75.56 -78.54
CA THR A 328 79.03 75.41 -77.83
C THR A 328 79.15 75.97 -76.41
N ASN A 329 78.47 77.08 -76.16
CA ASN A 329 78.29 77.67 -74.82
C ASN A 329 77.74 76.63 -73.83
N VAL A 330 78.59 76.02 -73.01
CA VAL A 330 78.14 75.20 -71.87
C VAL A 330 77.90 76.14 -70.69
N ARG A 331 76.78 76.87 -70.73
CA ARG A 331 76.25 77.52 -69.53
C ARG A 331 75.76 76.43 -68.59
N ILE A 332 76.55 76.15 -67.55
CA ILE A 332 76.15 75.25 -66.48
C ILE A 332 75.11 76.00 -65.63
N HIS A 333 73.85 75.56 -65.68
CA HIS A 333 72.84 76.04 -64.74
C HIS A 333 73.16 75.50 -63.35
N LEU A 334 73.58 76.37 -62.44
CA LEU A 334 73.58 76.04 -61.00
C LEU A 334 72.13 76.02 -60.55
N ALA A 335 71.64 74.84 -60.15
CA ALA A 335 70.33 74.72 -59.53
C ALA A 335 70.32 75.50 -58.21
N GLU A 336 69.35 76.40 -58.10
CA GLU A 336 69.02 77.10 -56.86
C GLU A 336 68.63 76.09 -55.76
N SER A 337 69.23 76.30 -54.59
CA SER A 337 68.87 75.84 -53.25
C SER A 337 67.61 74.93 -53.16
N LEU A 338 67.83 73.64 -52.89
CA LEU A 338 66.80 72.69 -52.46
C LEU A 338 66.25 73.11 -51.09
N GLY A 339 65.22 73.94 -51.11
CA GLY A 339 64.34 74.20 -49.98
C GLY A 339 63.51 72.95 -49.66
N SER A 340 63.74 72.41 -48.46
CA SER A 340 62.78 71.69 -47.60
C SER A 340 61.65 70.92 -48.28
N LEU A 341 61.96 69.73 -48.80
CA LEU A 341 60.96 68.74 -49.20
C LEU A 341 60.46 67.96 -47.97
N THR A 342 59.59 68.60 -47.18
CA THR A 342 58.71 67.92 -46.23
C THR A 342 57.28 68.02 -46.72
N ASP A 343 56.95 67.23 -47.73
CA ASP A 343 55.56 66.82 -47.97
C ASP A 343 55.56 65.47 -48.70
N PHE A 344 55.76 64.40 -47.93
CA PHE A 344 55.48 63.04 -48.38
C PHE A 344 54.04 62.71 -48.00
N HIS A 345 53.10 63.04 -48.88
CA HIS A 345 51.75 62.50 -48.80
C HIS A 345 51.80 61.04 -49.27
N TYR A 346 51.82 60.11 -48.32
CA TYR A 346 51.71 58.68 -48.59
C TYR A 346 50.24 58.38 -48.92
N ASP A 347 49.91 58.35 -50.20
CA ASP A 347 48.70 57.71 -50.71
C ASP A 347 48.93 56.19 -50.70
N SER A 348 48.43 55.53 -49.68
CA SER A 348 48.34 54.08 -49.60
C SER A 348 46.91 53.70 -49.20
N HIS A 349 46.00 53.82 -50.16
CA HIS A 349 44.78 53.03 -50.21
C HIS A 349 45.13 51.53 -50.18
N THR A 350 45.01 50.89 -49.03
CA THR A 350 44.71 49.45 -48.90
C THR A 350 44.18 49.15 -47.50
N ASP A 351 42.88 48.83 -47.46
CA ASP A 351 42.14 48.03 -46.47
C ASP A 351 42.78 47.77 -45.11
N ASP A 352 42.23 48.42 -44.09
CA ASP A 352 41.64 47.78 -42.91
C ASP A 352 41.22 48.87 -41.93
N THR A 353 39.92 48.95 -41.59
CA THR A 353 39.46 49.10 -40.20
C THR A 353 37.95 49.30 -40.12
N ASP A 354 37.25 48.27 -39.62
CA ASP A 354 35.96 48.39 -38.93
C ASP A 354 36.14 49.19 -37.64
N VAL A 355 36.38 50.50 -37.75
CA VAL A 355 36.28 51.41 -36.60
C VAL A 355 34.86 51.95 -36.59
N LEU A 356 34.03 51.41 -35.71
CA LEU A 356 32.70 51.92 -35.41
C LEU A 356 32.79 53.43 -35.15
N THR A 357 32.10 54.21 -35.98
CA THR A 357 32.09 55.66 -35.90
C THR A 357 31.52 56.09 -34.55
N ARG A 358 31.93 57.28 -34.06
CA ARG A 358 31.42 57.85 -32.80
C ARG A 358 29.88 57.84 -32.71
N ASP A 359 29.21 57.98 -33.84
CA ASP A 359 27.75 57.97 -33.92
C ASP A 359 27.16 56.56 -33.84
N ASP A 360 27.89 55.52 -34.29
CA ASP A 360 27.49 54.11 -34.15
C ASP A 360 27.57 53.66 -32.69
N ILE A 361 28.64 54.06 -31.98
CA ILE A 361 28.80 53.79 -30.54
C ILE A 361 27.70 54.48 -29.73
N LYS A 362 27.33 55.72 -30.09
CA LYS A 362 26.21 56.43 -29.46
C LYS A 362 24.88 55.74 -29.71
N ARG A 363 24.63 55.27 -30.93
CA ARG A 363 23.39 54.54 -31.28
C ARG A 363 23.26 53.25 -30.48
N GLN A 364 24.33 52.45 -30.41
CA GLN A 364 24.34 51.21 -29.61
C GLN A 364 24.17 51.49 -28.10
N GLY A 365 24.78 52.57 -27.58
CA GLY A 365 24.60 52.99 -26.19
C GLY A 365 23.16 53.38 -25.87
N GLN A 366 22.48 54.06 -26.79
CA GLN A 366 21.07 54.46 -26.63
C GLN A 366 20.13 53.24 -26.65
N GLU A 367 20.36 52.28 -27.55
CA GLU A 367 19.56 51.04 -27.62
C GLU A 367 19.70 50.18 -26.36
N LEU A 368 20.90 50.11 -25.77
CA LEU A 368 21.13 49.41 -24.51
C LEU A 368 20.45 50.09 -23.31
N ALA A 369 20.41 51.43 -23.28
CA ALA A 369 19.70 52.19 -22.26
C ALA A 369 18.19 51.95 -22.35
N ASP A 370 17.62 52.00 -23.55
CA ASP A 370 16.20 51.79 -23.80
C ASP A 370 15.75 50.35 -23.51
N ALA A 371 16.64 49.37 -23.72
CA ALA A 371 16.39 47.97 -23.37
C ALA A 371 16.32 47.73 -21.85
N LYS A 372 17.05 48.52 -21.04
CA LYS A 372 17.05 48.41 -19.58
C LYS A 372 15.97 49.24 -18.87
N LEU A 373 15.43 50.27 -19.53
CA LEU A 373 14.42 51.15 -18.95
C LEU A 373 12.96 50.71 -19.18
N LYS A 374 12.70 49.67 -19.99
CA LYS A 374 11.32 49.14 -20.16
C LYS A 374 10.94 48.17 -19.03
N PRO A 375 9.88 48.44 -18.23
CA PRO A 375 9.43 47.51 -17.20
C PRO A 375 8.78 46.26 -17.83
N LYS A 376 9.17 45.07 -17.36
CA LYS A 376 8.61 43.77 -17.81
C LYS A 376 7.10 43.73 -17.53
N LYS A 377 6.27 43.70 -18.59
CA LYS A 377 4.82 43.43 -18.49
C LYS A 377 4.60 42.02 -17.91
N LYS A 378 3.91 41.91 -16.77
CA LYS A 378 3.49 40.63 -16.18
C LYS A 378 2.43 39.98 -17.08
N LYS A 379 2.62 38.70 -17.45
CA LYS A 379 1.64 37.90 -18.19
C LYS A 379 0.43 37.58 -17.28
N PRO A 380 -0.82 37.61 -17.78
CA PRO A 380 -1.99 37.21 -17.00
C PRO A 380 -2.00 35.69 -16.83
N ARG A 381 -2.30 35.23 -15.62
CA ARG A 381 -2.53 33.81 -15.30
C ARG A 381 -3.81 33.34 -15.99
N LYS A 382 -3.72 32.25 -16.76
CA LYS A 382 -4.88 31.53 -17.29
C LYS A 382 -5.59 30.81 -16.13
N LYS A 383 -6.92 30.75 -16.27
CA LYS A 383 -7.94 30.27 -15.31
C LYS A 383 -7.64 28.92 -14.71
#